data_AF-D4LCF5-F1
#
_entry.id   AF-D4LCF5-F1
#
_cell.length_a   1.000
_cell.length_b   1.000
_cell.length_c   1.000
_cell.angle_alpha   90.00
_cell.angle_beta   90.00
_cell.angle_gamma   90.00
#
_symmetry.space_group_name_H-M   'P 1'
#
loop_
_entity.id
_entity.type
_entity.pdbx_description
1 polymer ?
#
loop_
_entity_poly.entity_id
_entity_poly.type
_entity_poly.pdbx_seq_one_letter_code
_entity_poly.pdbx_strand_id
1 'polypeptide(L)'
;MFDQFRLKDALAQYKQNFVPTQWGDAKYKWEAVKWFQDNWDVNAQNFPEMLNRSLDKTFNLLASNNNFPKGMIVGFAKAAPEEVRAMFIALFDESKDVYERMNTFKLQSSIVPSFGLITFL
;
A
#
# COMPACT_ATOMS: atom_id res chain seq x y z
N MET A 1 -7.90 0.98 -27.39
CA MET A 1 -8.41 -0.39 -27.16
C MET A 1 -7.21 -1.32 -27.24
N PHE A 2 -7.01 -2.19 -26.24
CA PHE A 2 -5.86 -3.12 -26.23
C PHE A 2 -6.16 -4.37 -27.06
N ASP A 3 -5.11 -4.97 -27.61
CA ASP A 3 -5.20 -6.19 -28.42
C ASP A 3 -5.40 -7.42 -27.51
N GLN A 4 -6.61 -7.98 -27.56
CA GLN A 4 -6.98 -9.11 -26.71
C GLN A 4 -6.27 -10.42 -27.08
N PHE A 5 -5.90 -10.61 -28.35
CA PHE A 5 -5.20 -11.82 -28.78
C PHE A 5 -3.77 -11.79 -28.25
N ARG A 6 -3.08 -10.65 -28.40
CA ARG A 6 -1.74 -10.47 -27.84
C ARG A 6 -1.71 -10.59 -26.33
N LEU A 7 -2.75 -10.12 -25.63
CA LEU A 7 -2.88 -10.29 -24.18
C LEU A 7 -2.99 -11.77 -23.79
N LYS A 8 -3.80 -12.56 -24.51
CA LYS A 8 -3.95 -14.00 -24.25
C LYS A 8 -2.64 -14.75 -24.46
N ASP A 9 -1.91 -14.44 -25.52
CA ASP A 9 -0.61 -15.05 -25.81
C ASP A 9 0.44 -14.71 -24.74
N ALA A 10 0.51 -13.43 -24.35
CA ALA A 10 1.40 -13.00 -23.27
C ALA A 10 1.05 -13.67 -21.93
N LEU A 11 -0.24 -13.85 -21.63
CA LEU A 11 -0.69 -14.53 -20.43
C LEU A 11 -0.33 -16.01 -20.42
N ALA A 12 -0.43 -16.69 -21.56
CA ALA A 12 -0.03 -18.10 -21.69
C ALA A 12 1.47 -18.27 -21.39
N GLN A 13 2.32 -17.42 -21.99
CA GLN A 13 3.76 -17.42 -21.76
C GLN A 13 4.12 -17.07 -20.30
N TYR A 14 3.44 -16.07 -19.72
CA TYR A 14 3.64 -15.70 -18.32
C TYR A 14 3.35 -16.87 -17.39
N LYS A 15 2.23 -17.57 -17.59
CA LYS A 15 1.86 -18.73 -16.78
C LYS A 15 2.87 -19.88 -16.90
N GLN A 16 3.33 -20.17 -18.12
CA GLN A 16 4.36 -21.18 -18.36
C GLN A 16 5.67 -20.86 -17.62
N ASN A 17 6.05 -19.58 -17.61
CA ASN A 17 7.29 -19.12 -17.00
C ASN A 17 7.16 -18.75 -15.52
N PHE A 18 5.95 -18.82 -14.95
CA PHE A 18 5.68 -18.32 -13.61
C PHE A 18 6.51 -19.06 -12.55
N VAL A 19 6.38 -20.38 -12.46
CA VAL A 19 7.14 -21.20 -11.50
C VAL A 19 8.66 -21.14 -11.75
N PRO A 20 9.17 -21.35 -12.98
CA PRO A 20 10.62 -21.44 -13.21
C PRO A 20 11.36 -20.10 -13.12
N THR A 21 10.70 -18.96 -13.30
CA THR A 21 11.36 -17.64 -13.28
C THR A 21 10.69 -16.68 -12.30
N GLN A 22 9.42 -16.33 -12.56
CA GLN A 22 8.74 -15.25 -11.85
C GLN A 22 8.56 -15.53 -10.36
N TRP A 23 8.41 -16.79 -9.96
CA TRP A 23 8.28 -17.17 -8.57
C TRP A 23 9.54 -16.83 -7.78
N GLY A 24 10.72 -17.22 -8.26
CA GLY A 24 11.98 -16.88 -7.60
C GLY A 24 12.17 -15.38 -7.43
N ASP A 25 11.88 -14.62 -8.48
CA ASP A 25 12.13 -13.16 -8.51
C ASP A 25 11.05 -12.35 -7.78
N ALA A 26 9.79 -12.82 -7.76
CA ALA A 26 8.65 -12.03 -7.31
C ALA A 26 7.91 -12.61 -6.11
N LYS A 27 8.33 -13.76 -5.55
CA LYS A 27 7.71 -14.37 -4.35
C LYS A 27 7.53 -13.38 -3.21
N TYR A 28 8.52 -12.53 -2.96
CA TYR A 28 8.44 -11.54 -1.87
C TYR A 28 7.27 -10.56 -2.04
N LYS A 29 6.82 -10.28 -3.27
CA LYS A 29 5.64 -9.42 -3.52
C LYS A 29 4.36 -10.11 -3.06
N TRP A 30 4.25 -11.41 -3.32
CA TRP A 30 3.14 -12.23 -2.84
C TRP A 30 3.16 -12.37 -1.31
N GLU A 31 4.34 -12.56 -0.74
CA GLU A 31 4.52 -12.56 0.72
C GLU A 31 4.13 -11.22 1.35
N ALA A 32 4.48 -10.09 0.70
CA ALA A 32 4.08 -8.76 1.15
C ALA A 32 2.55 -8.61 1.19
N VAL A 33 1.86 -9.00 0.11
CA VAL A 33 0.39 -8.92 0.02
C VAL A 33 -0.27 -9.81 1.06
N LYS A 34 0.18 -11.07 1.18
CA LYS A 34 -0.38 -12.01 2.17
C LYS A 34 -0.17 -11.51 3.59
N TRP A 35 1.04 -11.02 3.90
CA TRP A 35 1.36 -10.48 5.20
C TRP A 35 0.51 -9.26 5.55
N PHE A 36 0.31 -8.35 4.59
CA PHE A 36 -0.59 -7.21 4.79
C PHE A 36 -2.00 -7.69 5.12
N GLN A 37 -2.58 -8.58 4.31
CA GLN A 37 -3.93 -9.11 4.52
C GLN A 37 -4.09 -9.80 5.88
N ASP A 38 -3.10 -10.58 6.32
CA ASP A 38 -3.15 -11.32 7.59
C ASP A 38 -2.99 -10.44 8.82
N ASN A 39 -2.40 -9.26 8.67
CA ASN A 39 -2.06 -8.37 9.79
C ASN A 39 -2.79 -7.02 9.70
N TRP A 40 -3.73 -6.86 8.77
CA TRP A 40 -4.52 -5.65 8.59
C TRP A 40 -5.84 -5.73 9.35
N ASP A 41 -6.04 -4.78 10.26
CA ASP A 41 -7.33 -4.53 10.91
C ASP A 41 -7.51 -3.03 11.09
N VAL A 42 -8.30 -2.41 10.22
CA VAL A 42 -8.55 -0.96 10.27
C VAL A 42 -9.24 -0.51 11.55
N ASN A 43 -9.87 -1.42 12.30
CA ASN A 43 -10.55 -1.13 13.57
C ASN A 43 -9.66 -1.39 14.79
N ALA A 44 -8.40 -1.78 14.59
CA ALA A 44 -7.47 -2.04 15.68
C ALA A 44 -7.37 -0.84 16.63
N GLN A 45 -7.39 -1.11 17.93
CA GLN A 45 -7.28 -0.10 18.98
C GLN A 45 -5.99 0.72 18.83
N ASN A 46 -4.86 0.05 18.55
CA ASN A 46 -3.59 0.69 18.24
C ASN A 46 -3.32 0.61 16.72
N PHE A 47 -3.99 1.48 15.97
CA PHE A 47 -3.86 1.53 14.51
C PHE A 47 -2.42 1.78 14.02
N PRO A 48 -1.63 2.70 14.60
CA PRO A 48 -0.27 2.93 14.13
C PRO A 48 0.63 1.70 14.24
N GLU A 49 0.50 0.93 15.32
CA GLU A 49 1.28 -0.30 15.50
C GLU A 49 0.79 -1.40 14.56
N MET A 50 -0.53 -1.56 14.40
CA MET A 50 -1.12 -2.48 13.42
C MET A 50 -0.64 -2.16 12.00
N LEU A 51 -0.70 -0.88 11.59
CA LEU A 51 -0.25 -0.43 10.28
C LEU A 51 1.25 -0.68 10.08
N ASN A 52 2.08 -0.41 11.09
CA ASN A 52 3.51 -0.71 11.01
C ASN A 52 3.77 -2.20 10.76
N ARG A 53 3.11 -3.07 11.53
CA ARG A 53 3.21 -4.53 11.42
C ARG A 53 2.71 -5.04 10.07
N SER A 54 1.58 -4.56 9.56
CA SER A 54 1.04 -4.97 8.26
C SER A 54 1.98 -4.62 7.09
N LEU A 55 2.89 -3.65 7.27
CA LEU A 55 3.89 -3.24 6.29
C LEU A 55 5.28 -3.90 6.47
N ASP A 56 5.46 -4.88 7.35
CA ASP A 56 6.80 -5.46 7.63
C ASP A 56 7.43 -6.22 6.46
N LYS A 57 6.62 -6.84 5.59
CA LYS A 57 7.10 -7.65 4.46
C LYS A 57 7.09 -6.89 3.14
N THR A 58 7.05 -5.56 3.15
CA THR A 58 7.00 -4.79 1.89
C THR A 58 8.35 -4.69 1.18
N PHE A 59 9.48 -4.89 1.89
CA PHE A 59 10.83 -4.85 1.30
C PHE A 59 11.04 -3.62 0.38
N ASN A 60 11.51 -3.82 -0.84
CA ASN A 60 11.70 -2.78 -1.86
C ASN A 60 10.39 -2.21 -2.44
N LEU A 61 9.21 -2.76 -2.12
CA LEU A 61 7.93 -2.16 -2.55
C LEU A 61 7.69 -0.82 -1.87
N LEU A 62 8.23 -0.63 -0.65
CA LEU A 62 8.16 0.63 0.10
C LEU A 62 9.55 1.10 0.56
N ALA A 63 10.58 0.82 -0.25
CA ALA A 63 11.91 1.37 -0.08
C ALA A 63 12.47 1.81 -1.44
N SER A 64 13.07 2.99 -1.49
CA SER A 64 13.89 3.42 -2.64
C SER A 64 15.23 3.95 -2.12
N ASN A 65 16.24 4.06 -3.00
CA ASN A 65 17.63 4.40 -2.62
C ASN A 65 17.77 5.56 -1.62
N ASN A 66 16.87 6.55 -1.67
CA ASN A 66 16.88 7.72 -0.77
C ASN A 66 15.51 8.01 -0.10
N ASN A 67 14.50 7.17 -0.29
CA ASN A 67 13.18 7.39 0.31
C ASN A 67 12.81 6.23 1.23
N PHE A 68 12.19 6.57 2.36
CA PHE A 68 11.65 5.61 3.32
C PHE A 68 10.11 5.67 3.38
N PRO A 69 9.38 5.33 2.30
CA PRO A 69 7.91 5.37 2.27
C PRO A 69 7.25 4.70 3.47
N LYS A 70 7.67 3.49 3.85
CA LYS A 70 7.14 2.81 5.04
C LYS A 70 7.29 3.67 6.30
N GLY A 71 8.50 4.19 6.52
CA GLY A 71 8.80 5.04 7.68
C GLY A 71 7.93 6.29 7.71
N MET A 72 7.72 6.94 6.56
CA MET A 72 6.85 8.12 6.44
C MET A 72 5.38 7.79 6.75
N ILE A 73 4.85 6.71 6.18
CA ILE A 73 3.47 6.26 6.42
C ILE A 73 3.25 5.98 7.92
N VAL A 74 4.17 5.24 8.54
CA VAL A 74 4.12 4.92 9.97
C VAL A 74 4.30 6.17 10.82
N GLY A 75 5.18 7.08 10.44
CA GLY A 75 5.39 8.37 11.11
C GLY A 75 4.11 9.22 11.13
N PHE A 76 3.43 9.34 9.99
CA PHE A 76 2.15 10.04 9.93
C PHE A 76 1.07 9.35 10.74
N ALA A 77 0.96 8.02 10.71
CA ALA A 77 0.00 7.32 11.54
C ALA A 77 0.28 7.51 13.04
N LYS A 78 1.54 7.62 13.45
CA LYS A 78 1.88 7.94 14.85
C LYS A 78 1.51 9.38 15.23
N ALA A 79 1.65 10.33 14.30
CA ALA A 79 1.37 11.75 14.54
C ALA A 79 -0.13 12.09 14.48
N ALA A 80 -0.87 11.46 13.56
CA ALA A 80 -2.27 11.74 13.25
C ALA A 80 -3.02 10.41 12.98
N PRO A 81 -3.21 9.56 14.01
CA PRO A 81 -3.66 8.18 13.84
C PRO A 81 -5.04 8.07 13.20
N GLU A 82 -5.99 8.91 13.62
CA GLU A 82 -7.37 8.81 13.16
C GLU A 82 -7.56 9.44 11.78
N GLU A 83 -6.82 10.49 11.46
CA GLU A 83 -6.77 11.08 10.12
C GLU A 83 -6.20 10.08 9.11
N VAL A 84 -5.07 9.43 9.45
CA VAL A 84 -4.48 8.42 8.58
C VAL A 84 -5.37 7.18 8.49
N ARG A 85 -6.02 6.75 9.59
CA ARG A 85 -7.02 5.67 9.56
C ARG A 85 -8.17 6.01 8.61
N ALA A 86 -8.72 7.21 8.70
CA ALA A 86 -9.80 7.67 7.81
C ALA A 86 -9.37 7.68 6.33
N MET A 87 -8.12 8.06 6.04
CA MET A 87 -7.57 7.96 4.67
C MET A 87 -7.57 6.53 4.15
N PHE A 88 -7.13 5.55 4.96
CA PHE A 88 -7.14 4.14 4.55
C PHE A 88 -8.56 3.56 4.41
N ILE A 89 -9.50 3.96 5.28
CA ILE A 89 -10.92 3.60 5.14
C ILE A 89 -11.46 4.11 3.79
N ALA A 90 -11.21 5.38 3.46
CA ALA A 90 -11.64 5.96 2.19
C ALA A 90 -10.94 5.31 0.98
N LEU A 91 -9.67 4.93 1.11
CA LEU A 91 -8.91 4.26 0.05
C LEU A 91 -9.48 2.86 -0.26
N PHE A 92 -9.98 2.14 0.74
CA PHE A 92 -10.51 0.78 0.61
C PHE A 92 -12.03 0.70 0.43
N ASP A 93 -12.72 1.83 0.30
CA ASP A 93 -14.16 1.89 0.03
C ASP A 93 -14.49 1.52 -1.43
N GLU A 94 -14.55 0.23 -1.75
CA GLU A 94 -14.81 -0.25 -3.12
C GLU A 94 -16.17 0.15 -3.73
N SER A 95 -17.04 0.82 -2.97
CA SER A 95 -18.25 1.44 -3.53
C SER A 95 -17.95 2.67 -4.40
N LYS A 96 -16.74 3.24 -4.29
CA LYS A 96 -16.27 4.40 -5.06
C LYS A 96 -15.30 4.02 -6.16
N ASP A 97 -15.25 4.87 -7.18
CA ASP A 97 -14.34 4.72 -8.31
C ASP A 97 -12.86 4.63 -7.85
N VAL A 98 -12.08 3.77 -8.53
CA VAL A 98 -10.69 3.52 -8.15
C VAL A 98 -9.81 4.76 -8.29
N TYR A 99 -10.03 5.58 -9.32
CA TYR A 99 -9.28 6.81 -9.52
C TYR A 99 -9.65 7.84 -8.45
N GLU A 100 -10.93 7.97 -8.13
CA GLU A 100 -11.41 8.86 -7.06
C GLU A 100 -10.73 8.55 -5.71
N ARG A 101 -10.69 7.26 -5.33
CA ARG A 101 -10.05 6.81 -4.09
C ARG A 101 -8.56 7.11 -4.05
N MET A 102 -7.85 6.78 -5.14
CA MET A 102 -6.42 7.03 -5.25
C MET A 102 -6.09 8.53 -5.23
N ASN A 103 -6.91 9.35 -5.91
CA ASN A 103 -6.70 10.79 -5.97
C ASN A 103 -6.96 11.46 -4.61
N THR A 104 -8.04 11.06 -3.93
CA THR A 104 -8.38 11.54 -2.58
C THR A 104 -7.27 11.22 -1.59
N PHE A 105 -6.77 9.98 -1.59
CA PHE A 105 -5.68 9.57 -0.71
C PHE A 105 -4.41 10.40 -0.95
N LYS A 106 -4.05 10.64 -2.23
CA LYS A 106 -2.90 11.49 -2.60
C LYS A 106 -3.06 12.92 -2.09
N LEU A 107 -4.22 13.55 -2.31
CA LEU A 107 -4.50 14.91 -1.85
C LEU A 107 -4.47 15.03 -0.32
N GLN A 108 -5.03 14.06 0.39
CA GLN A 108 -4.97 14.06 1.86
C GLN A 108 -3.53 13.88 2.37
N SER A 109 -2.74 13.02 1.73
CA SER A 109 -1.36 12.75 2.12
C SER A 109 -0.42 13.95 1.98
N SER A 110 -0.74 14.95 1.15
CA SER A 110 0.05 16.19 1.05
C SER A 110 -0.32 17.21 2.13
N ILE A 111 -1.50 17.09 2.74
CA ILE A 111 -2.00 18.03 3.74
C ILE A 111 -1.71 17.54 5.17
N VAL A 112 -1.79 16.23 5.43
CA VAL A 112 -1.50 15.62 6.75
C VAL A 112 -0.15 16.06 7.37
N PRO A 113 0.97 16.22 6.61
CA PRO A 113 2.23 16.73 7.16
C PRO A 113 2.10 18.12 7.82
N SER A 114 1.15 18.93 7.34
CA SER A 114 0.90 20.30 7.81
C SER A 114 0.25 20.34 9.19
N PHE A 115 -0.57 19.33 9.53
CA PHE A 115 -1.30 19.30 10.80
C PHE A 115 -0.45 18.80 11.97
N GLY A 116 0.44 17.83 11.72
CA GLY A 116 1.34 17.28 12.76
C GLY A 116 2.49 18.21 13.18
N LEU A 117 2.85 19.19 12.34
CA LEU A 117 3.90 20.18 12.66
C LEU A 117 3.35 21.41 13.42
N ILE A 118 2.06 21.74 13.27
CA ILE A 118 1.45 22.90 13.93
C ILE A 118 1.20 22.63 15.43
N THR A 119 1.10 21.37 15.86
CA THR A 119 0.94 21.00 17.28
C THR A 119 2.24 20.97 18.09
N PHE A 120 3.39 21.33 17.50
CA PHE A 120 4.70 21.39 18.17
C PHE A 120 5.38 22.76 18.12
N LEU A 121 4.66 23.82 17.73
CA LEU A 121 5.08 25.23 17.84
C LEU A 121 4.05 26.00 18.68
#